data_AF-A0A1F8Q0I0-F1
#
_entry.id   AF-A0A1F8Q0I0-F1
#
_cell.length_a   1.000
_cell.length_b   1.000
_cell.length_c   1.000
_cell.angle_alpha   90.00
_cell.angle_beta   90.00
_cell.angle_gamma   90.00
#
_symmetry.space_group_name_H-M   'P 1'
#
loop_
_entity.id
_entity.type
_entity.pdbx_description
1 polymer ?
#
loop_
_entity_poly.entity_id
_entity_poly.type
_entity_poly.pdbx_seq_one_letter_code
_entity_poly.pdbx_strand_id
1 'polypeptide(L)'
;MSSTSLLLVLGTLALLVVDLLIALVEGVTLTLLGWNPFRASMTVSAIMNLASGVVNGILLALLQRTPLLWIPISFLFSLIIDGFILSFFKRGDLRKNLFSVFLANLVSLGLLILPAYYFGSRP
;
A
#
# COMPACT_ATOMS: atom_id res chain seq x y z
N MET A 1 -27.86 -14.90 6.81
CA MET A 1 -27.00 -13.70 6.81
C MET A 1 -27.83 -12.53 6.35
N SER A 2 -27.79 -11.39 7.05
CA SER A 2 -28.40 -10.16 6.53
C SER A 2 -27.60 -9.66 5.32
N SER A 3 -28.25 -8.92 4.42
CA SER A 3 -27.60 -8.28 3.27
C SER A 3 -26.38 -7.45 3.68
N THR A 4 -26.45 -6.77 4.83
CA THR A 4 -25.36 -5.98 5.40
C THR A 4 -24.13 -6.82 5.76
N SER A 5 -24.32 -7.97 6.41
CA SER A 5 -23.19 -8.84 6.78
C SER A 5 -22.46 -9.39 5.57
N LEU A 6 -23.18 -9.73 4.50
CA LEU A 6 -22.60 -10.21 3.25
C LEU A 6 -21.78 -9.13 2.54
N LEU A 7 -22.29 -7.89 2.52
CA LEU A 7 -21.63 -6.75 1.90
C LEU A 7 -20.33 -6.38 2.63
N LEU A 8 -20.32 -6.45 3.96
CA LEU A 8 -19.11 -6.26 4.77
C LEU A 8 -18.05 -7.32 4.47
N VAL A 9 -18.44 -8.60 4.46
CA VAL A 9 -17.50 -9.70 4.17
C VAL A 9 -16.88 -9.56 2.79
N LEU A 10 -17.70 -9.31 1.76
CA LEU A 10 -17.20 -9.14 0.39
C LEU A 10 -16.32 -7.89 0.25
N GLY A 11 -16.69 -6.77 0.89
CA GLY A 11 -15.89 -5.55 0.89
C GLY A 11 -14.52 -5.76 1.54
N THR A 12 -14.47 -6.40 2.70
CA THR A 12 -13.20 -6.72 3.38
C THR A 12 -12.34 -7.68 2.56
N LEU A 13 -12.93 -8.71 1.94
CA LEU A 13 -12.20 -9.63 1.06
C LEU A 13 -11.62 -8.91 -0.16
N ALA A 14 -12.39 -8.01 -0.78
CA ALA A 14 -11.91 -7.21 -1.91
C ALA A 14 -10.72 -6.33 -1.52
N LEU A 15 -10.78 -5.66 -0.36
CA LEU A 15 -9.67 -4.87 0.16
C LEU A 15 -8.43 -5.72 0.40
N LEU A 16 -8.59 -6.91 1.00
CA LEU A 16 -7.48 -7.83 1.24
C LEU A 16 -6.81 -8.29 -0.07
N VAL A 17 -7.60 -8.59 -1.11
CA VAL A 17 -7.06 -8.95 -2.43
C VAL A 17 -6.28 -7.78 -3.04
N VAL A 18 -6.80 -6.56 -2.95
CA VAL A 18 -6.11 -5.36 -3.45
C VAL A 18 -4.79 -5.14 -2.69
N ASP A 19 -4.78 -5.24 -1.37
CA ASP A 19 -3.56 -5.12 -0.56
C ASP A 19 -2.52 -6.18 -0.93
N LEU A 20 -2.94 -7.42 -1.21
CA LEU A 20 -2.03 -8.47 -1.66
C LEU A 20 -1.43 -8.19 -3.04
N LEU A 21 -2.21 -7.61 -3.96
CA LEU A 21 -1.71 -7.20 -5.28
C LEU A 21 -0.70 -6.06 -5.15
N ILE A 22 -0.98 -5.07 -4.30
CA ILE A 22 -0.05 -3.98 -4.02
C ILE A 22 1.23 -4.54 -3.40
N ALA A 23 1.11 -5.39 -2.37
CA ALA A 23 2.24 -6.03 -1.72
C ALA A 23 3.08 -6.88 -2.69
N LEU A 24 2.45 -7.54 -3.66
CA LEU A 24 3.16 -8.28 -4.70
C LEU A 24 3.99 -7.32 -5.58
N VAL A 25 3.38 -6.24 -6.08
CA VAL A 25 4.06 -5.25 -6.93
C VAL A 25 5.22 -4.58 -6.19
N GLU A 26 5.00 -4.21 -4.94
CA GLU A 26 6.04 -3.60 -4.11
C GLU A 26 7.13 -4.59 -3.71
N GLY A 27 6.78 -5.82 -3.35
CA GLY A 27 7.74 -6.88 -3.06
C GLY A 27 8.63 -7.21 -4.26
N VAL A 28 8.07 -7.23 -5.48
CA VAL A 28 8.85 -7.35 -6.73
C VAL A 28 9.76 -6.13 -6.90
N THR A 29 9.24 -4.92 -6.73
CA THR A 29 10.02 -3.67 -6.83
C THR A 29 11.21 -3.68 -5.87
N LEU A 30 11.00 -3.99 -4.60
CA LEU A 30 12.06 -4.09 -3.59
C LEU A 30 13.12 -5.15 -3.96
N THR A 31 12.69 -6.26 -4.55
CA THR A 31 13.61 -7.30 -5.03
C THR A 31 14.46 -6.81 -6.20
N LEU A 32 13.85 -6.13 -7.17
CA LEU A 32 14.54 -5.55 -8.33
C LEU A 32 15.52 -4.44 -7.92
N LEU A 33 15.22 -3.68 -6.88
CA LEU A 33 16.11 -2.68 -6.29
C LEU A 33 17.25 -3.27 -5.45
N GLY A 34 17.33 -4.60 -5.36
CA GLY A 34 18.36 -5.28 -4.58
C GLY A 34 18.26 -5.00 -3.09
N TRP A 35 17.03 -4.78 -2.58
CA TRP A 35 16.82 -4.57 -1.15
C TRP A 35 17.03 -5.86 -0.35
N ASN A 36 16.37 -6.94 -0.75
CA ASN A 36 16.51 -8.30 -0.21
C ASN A 36 16.00 -9.34 -1.22
N PRO A 37 16.24 -10.65 -0.96
CA PRO A 37 15.66 -11.73 -1.76
C PRO A 37 14.12 -11.67 -1.78
N PHE A 38 13.52 -12.21 -2.85
CA PHE A 38 12.08 -12.13 -3.11
C PHE A 38 11.19 -12.48 -1.91
N ARG A 39 11.47 -13.59 -1.22
CA ARG A 39 10.67 -14.00 -0.05
C ARG A 39 10.66 -12.95 1.07
N ALA A 40 11.82 -12.40 1.40
CA ALA A 40 11.92 -11.39 2.45
C ALA A 40 11.28 -10.06 2.01
N SER A 41 11.52 -9.65 0.77
CA SER A 41 10.91 -8.45 0.19
C SER A 41 9.38 -8.55 0.15
N MET A 42 8.84 -9.72 -0.20
CA MET A 42 7.39 -9.96 -0.22
C MET A 42 6.79 -9.95 1.19
N THR A 43 7.41 -10.61 2.17
CA THR A 43 6.92 -10.59 3.55
C THR A 43 6.91 -9.17 4.12
N VAL A 44 7.99 -8.41 3.90
CA VAL A 44 8.09 -7.04 4.42
C VAL A 44 7.10 -6.11 3.71
N SER A 45 6.93 -6.27 2.40
CA SER A 45 5.93 -5.52 1.65
C SER A 45 4.49 -5.85 2.08
N ALA A 46 4.17 -7.10 2.40
CA ALA A 46 2.86 -7.45 2.98
C ALA A 46 2.65 -6.76 4.33
N ILE A 47 3.67 -6.73 5.19
CA ILE A 47 3.59 -6.05 6.50
C ILE A 47 3.39 -4.54 6.33
N MET A 48 4.14 -3.93 5.41
CA MET A 48 3.99 -2.52 5.03
C MET A 48 2.56 -2.21 4.60
N ASN A 49 2.04 -2.96 3.64
CA ASN A 49 0.71 -2.73 3.08
C ASN A 49 -0.41 -2.97 4.09
N LEU A 50 -0.28 -3.98 4.97
CA LEU A 50 -1.25 -4.16 6.05
C LEU A 50 -1.23 -2.99 7.05
N ALA A 51 -0.05 -2.51 7.43
CA ALA A 51 0.08 -1.39 8.37
C ALA A 51 -0.44 -0.08 7.75
N SER A 52 0.02 0.24 6.54
CA SER A 52 -0.37 1.42 5.79
C SER A 52 -1.84 1.36 5.36
N GLY A 53 -2.36 0.16 5.06
CA GLY A 53 -3.77 -0.09 4.73
C GLY A 53 -4.72 0.22 5.90
N VAL A 54 -4.36 -0.12 7.13
CA VAL A 54 -5.14 0.28 8.33
C VAL A 54 -5.21 1.80 8.45
N VAL A 55 -4.08 2.50 8.32
CA VAL A 55 -4.03 3.96 8.41
C VAL A 55 -4.79 4.62 7.26
N ASN A 56 -4.62 4.12 6.03
CA ASN A 56 -5.31 4.61 4.84
C ASN A 56 -6.83 4.34 4.91
N GLY A 57 -7.26 3.23 5.48
CA GLY A 57 -8.67 2.92 5.73
C GLY A 57 -9.30 3.90 6.72
N ILE A 58 -8.60 4.24 7.81
CA ILE A 58 -9.03 5.28 8.76
C ILE A 58 -9.08 6.64 8.05
N LEU A 59 -8.04 6.98 7.28
CA LEU A 59 -7.97 8.24 6.53
C LEU A 59 -9.13 8.35 5.53
N LEU A 60 -9.47 7.26 4.84
CA LEU A 60 -10.58 7.20 3.90
C LEU A 60 -11.92 7.45 4.59
N ALA A 61 -12.12 6.91 5.81
CA ALA A 61 -13.31 7.18 6.61
C ALA A 61 -13.42 8.66 7.06
N LEU A 62 -12.28 9.31 7.33
CA LEU A 62 -12.24 10.71 7.77
C LEU A 62 -12.33 11.72 6.61
N LEU A 63 -11.76 11.40 5.44
CA LEU A 63 -11.65 12.29 4.28
C LEU A 63 -12.63 11.96 3.14
N GLN A 64 -13.73 11.25 3.43
CA GLN A 64 -14.72 10.86 2.41
C GLN A 64 -15.23 12.03 1.54
N ARG A 65 -15.25 13.25 2.08
CA ARG A 65 -15.75 14.45 1.40
C ARG A 65 -14.70 15.17 0.55
N THR A 66 -13.43 14.78 0.61
CA THR A 66 -12.31 15.43 -0.08
C THR A 66 -11.38 14.40 -0.76
N PRO A 67 -11.89 13.63 -1.73
CA PRO A 67 -11.18 12.47 -2.31
C PRO A 67 -9.85 12.84 -3.00
N LEU A 68 -9.74 14.05 -3.56
CA LEU A 68 -8.50 14.52 -4.20
C LEU A 68 -7.35 14.76 -3.22
N LEU A 69 -7.65 15.18 -1.99
CA LEU A 69 -6.64 15.39 -0.95
C LEU A 69 -6.20 14.07 -0.30
N TRP A 70 -7.05 13.05 -0.36
CA TRP A 70 -6.77 11.75 0.22
C TRP A 70 -5.54 11.08 -0.40
N ILE A 71 -5.41 11.09 -1.74
CA ILE A 71 -4.29 10.43 -2.45
C ILE A 71 -2.90 10.90 -1.97
N PRO A 72 -2.55 12.20 -2.03
CA PRO A 72 -1.22 12.65 -1.61
C PRO A 72 -0.98 12.46 -0.10
N ILE A 73 -2.01 12.58 0.73
CA ILE A 73 -1.89 12.38 2.18
C ILE A 73 -1.64 10.91 2.50
N SER A 74 -2.42 10.00 1.91
CA SER A 74 -2.22 8.55 2.02
C SER A 74 -0.85 8.11 1.55
N PHE A 75 -0.37 8.69 0.44
CA PHE A 75 0.97 8.41 -0.06
C PHE A 75 2.04 8.81 0.97
N LEU A 76 1.95 10.02 1.55
CA LEU A 76 2.91 10.47 2.57
C LEU A 76 2.89 9.59 3.83
N PHE A 77 1.71 9.20 4.32
CA PHE A 77 1.62 8.29 5.46
C PHE A 77 2.23 6.93 5.16
N SER A 78 1.96 6.39 3.96
CA SER A 78 2.53 5.12 3.51
C SER A 78 4.06 5.19 3.48
N LEU A 79 4.65 6.26 2.91
CA LEU A 79 6.11 6.46 2.93
C LEU A 79 6.72 6.47 4.35
N ILE A 80 6.04 7.11 5.30
CA ILE A 80 6.52 7.21 6.69
C ILE A 80 6.47 5.84 7.37
N ILE A 81 5.32 5.16 7.29
CA ILE A 81 5.08 3.86 7.91
C ILE A 81 6.00 2.82 7.30
N ASP A 82 6.03 2.74 5.97
CA ASP A 82 6.82 1.79 5.23
C ASP A 82 8.32 2.04 5.40
N GLY A 83 8.73 3.31 5.39
CA GLY A 83 10.11 3.74 5.67
C GLY A 83 10.58 3.30 7.05
N PHE A 84 9.71 3.42 8.06
CA PHE A 84 9.97 2.94 9.41
C PHE A 84 10.10 1.41 9.44
N ILE A 85 9.16 0.69 8.81
CA ILE A 85 9.16 -0.78 8.76
C ILE A 85 10.41 -1.30 8.05
N LEU A 86 10.74 -0.79 6.85
CA LEU A 86 11.94 -1.19 6.12
C LEU A 86 13.22 -0.97 6.95
N SER A 87 13.29 0.17 7.64
CA SER A 87 14.42 0.53 8.49
C SER A 87 14.53 -0.34 9.75
N PHE A 88 13.41 -0.87 10.24
CA PHE A 88 13.40 -1.85 11.31
C PHE A 88 14.00 -3.18 10.86
N PHE A 89 13.66 -3.65 9.65
CA PHE A 89 14.13 -4.94 9.10
C PHE A 89 15.57 -4.90 8.57
N LYS A 90 16.03 -3.78 8.02
CA LYS A 90 17.40 -3.62 7.51
C LYS A 90 18.03 -2.35 8.05
N ARG A 91 18.58 -2.44 9.27
CA ARG A 91 19.27 -1.35 9.97
C ARG A 91 20.62 -1.11 9.30
N GLY A 92 20.89 0.13 8.89
CA GLY A 92 22.21 0.54 8.40
C GLY A 92 22.20 1.38 7.12
N ASP A 93 21.06 1.49 6.43
CA ASP A 93 21.02 2.19 5.14
C ASP A 93 19.71 2.96 4.94
N LEU A 94 19.41 3.88 5.87
CA LEU A 94 18.15 4.65 5.91
C LEU A 94 17.86 5.36 4.59
N ARG A 95 18.88 5.93 3.94
CA ARG A 95 18.73 6.58 2.63
C ARG A 95 18.29 5.59 1.55
N LYS A 96 18.92 4.41 1.50
CA LYS A 96 18.56 3.35 0.54
C LYS A 96 17.17 2.80 0.83
N ASN A 97 16.80 2.64 2.09
CA ASN A 97 15.47 2.19 2.49
C ASN A 97 14.39 3.21 2.09
N LEU A 98 14.58 4.50 2.36
CA LEU A 98 13.65 5.55 1.96
C LEU A 98 13.49 5.63 0.44
N PHE A 99 14.58 5.53 -0.31
CA PHE A 99 14.54 5.49 -1.77
C PHE A 99 13.78 4.26 -2.29
N SER A 100 14.01 3.10 -1.68
CA SER A 100 13.33 1.85 -2.06
C SER A 100 11.84 1.89 -1.78
N VAL A 101 11.45 2.44 -0.62
CA VAL A 101 10.05 2.65 -0.24
C VAL A 101 9.36 3.62 -1.19
N PHE A 102 10.02 4.74 -1.49
CA PHE A 102 9.49 5.74 -2.42
C PHE A 102 9.22 5.13 -3.79
N LEU A 103 10.17 4.38 -4.34
CA LEU A 103 9.97 3.72 -5.64
C LEU A 103 8.90 2.63 -5.58
N ALA A 104 8.88 1.80 -4.54
CA ALA A 104 7.86 0.77 -4.38
C ALA A 104 6.45 1.37 -4.37
N ASN A 105 6.24 2.39 -3.53
CA ASN A 105 4.97 3.12 -3.45
C ASN A 105 4.64 3.85 -4.76
N LEU A 106 5.62 4.40 -5.48
CA LEU A 106 5.41 5.05 -6.77
C LEU A 106 4.96 4.05 -7.84
N VAL A 107 5.56 2.86 -7.84
CA VAL A 107 5.22 1.79 -8.78
C VAL A 107 3.84 1.24 -8.50
N SER A 108 3.46 1.00 -7.24
CA SER A 108 2.10 0.59 -6.89
C SER A 108 1.07 1.68 -7.20
N LEU A 109 1.38 2.94 -6.92
CA LEU A 109 0.54 4.08 -7.29
C LEU A 109 0.32 4.14 -8.81
N GLY A 110 1.39 4.02 -9.60
CA GLY A 110 1.34 4.12 -11.06
C GLY A 110 0.68 2.92 -11.74
N LEU A 111 0.93 1.70 -11.27
CA LEU A 111 0.46 0.48 -11.93
C LEU A 111 -0.92 0.02 -11.46
N LEU A 112 -1.29 0.29 -10.21
CA LEU A 112 -2.51 -0.24 -9.63
C LEU A 112 -3.48 0.89 -9.25
N ILE A 113 -3.06 1.83 -8.39
CA ILE A 113 -3.98 2.79 -7.77
C ILE A 113 -4.51 3.81 -8.80
N LEU A 114 -3.63 4.43 -9.59
CA LEU A 114 -4.04 5.43 -10.59
C LEU A 114 -4.92 4.83 -11.70
N PRO A 115 -4.58 3.67 -12.30
CA PRO A 115 -5.48 3.02 -13.25
C PRO A 115 -6.82 2.65 -12.62
N ALA A 116 -6.83 2.07 -11.41
CA ALA A 116 -8.07 1.72 -10.72
C ALA A 116 -8.95 2.96 -10.48
N TYR A 117 -8.35 4.08 -10.07
CA TYR A 117 -9.07 5.34 -9.90
C TYR A 117 -9.59 5.89 -11.24
N TYR A 118 -8.78 5.86 -12.29
CA TYR A 118 -9.16 6.38 -13.61
C TYR A 118 -10.30 5.57 -14.26
N PHE A 119 -10.23 4.24 -14.21
CA PHE A 119 -11.27 3.38 -14.78
C PHE A 119 -12.50 3.28 -13.88
N GLY A 120 -12.35 3.34 -12.56
CA GLY A 120 -13.45 3.28 -11.60
C GLY A 120 -14.23 4.59 -11.42
N SER A 121 -13.66 5.73 -11.81
CA SER A 121 -14.32 7.06 -11.72
C SER A 121 -15.13 7.44 -12.96
N ARG A 122 -15.11 6.60 -14.00
CA ARG A 122 -15.94 6.78 -15.20
C ARG A 122 -17.33 6.17 -14.95
N PRO A 123 -18.42 6.91 -15.24
CA PRO A 123 -19.79 6.43 -15.06
C PRO A 123 -20.16 5.26 -15.98
#